data_AF-A0A968U6A6-F1
#
_entry.id   AF-A0A968U6A6-F1
#
_cell.length_a   1.000
_cell.length_b   1.000
_cell.length_c   1.000
_cell.angle_alpha   90.00
_cell.angle_beta   90.00
_cell.angle_gamma   90.00
#
_symmetry.space_group_name_H-M   'P 1'
#
loop_
_entity.id
_entity.type
_entity.pdbx_description
1 polymer ?
#
loop_
_entity_poly.entity_id
_entity_poly.type
_entity_poly.pdbx_seq_one_letter_code
_entity_poly.pdbx_strand_id
1 'polypeptide(L)'
;MSTFDWQRFLKNWSRDYLSCVQELDSLDIDVLESEWLGFPGATEVQLAAAEARLAVKLPPSYREFLKVSNGWRQTTPFIYRILAIEEVEWFSLRHREWIMSFSQKISAGQLASTANNPSNGTSTNYSIPDSEYFIYGNEQDCSKIRVEYLNACLSISEKGESSIYLLNSRVINEAQEWEAWFFGDWLPGADRYPSFQTMMEAEYRNFLELREVL
;
A
#
# COMPACT_ATOMS: atom_id res chain seq x y z
N MET A 1 -19.04 -5.49 -17.90
CA MET A 1 -18.53 -5.51 -16.51
C MET A 1 -18.54 -4.06 -16.04
N SER A 2 -19.17 -3.76 -14.91
CA SER A 2 -19.16 -2.40 -14.37
C SER A 2 -17.76 -2.11 -13.82
N THR A 3 -17.09 -1.09 -14.34
CA THR A 3 -15.87 -0.55 -13.74
C THR A 3 -16.19 -0.02 -12.35
N PHE A 4 -15.24 -0.14 -11.41
CA PHE A 4 -15.38 0.44 -10.07
C PHE A 4 -15.50 1.97 -10.16
N ASP A 5 -16.47 2.56 -9.44
CA ASP A 5 -16.73 4.00 -9.47
C ASP A 5 -15.84 4.74 -8.47
N TRP A 6 -14.58 4.96 -8.87
CA TRP A 6 -13.57 5.69 -8.09
C TRP A 6 -14.02 7.09 -7.71
N GLN A 7 -14.69 7.82 -8.61
CA GLN A 7 -15.15 9.18 -8.34
C GLN A 7 -16.15 9.22 -7.19
N ARG A 8 -17.14 8.33 -7.20
CA ARG A 8 -18.14 8.25 -6.13
C ARG A 8 -17.52 7.76 -4.83
N PHE A 9 -16.66 6.74 -4.90
CA PHE A 9 -15.97 6.20 -3.73
C PHE A 9 -15.17 7.27 -2.98
N LEU A 10 -14.32 8.00 -3.71
CA LEU A 10 -13.48 9.06 -3.14
C LEU A 10 -14.30 10.27 -2.66
N LYS A 11 -15.43 10.59 -3.32
CA LYS A 11 -16.34 11.66 -2.84
C LYS A 11 -16.96 11.30 -1.51
N ASN A 12 -17.38 10.05 -1.32
CA ASN A 12 -17.90 9.59 -0.03
C ASN A 12 -16.82 9.65 1.05
N TRP A 13 -15.59 9.23 0.74
CA TRP A 13 -14.48 9.31 1.68
C TRP A 13 -14.17 10.77 2.07
N SER A 14 -14.11 11.68 1.10
CA SER A 14 -13.89 13.11 1.37
C SER A 14 -14.95 13.67 2.32
N ARG A 15 -16.24 13.42 2.04
CA ARG A 15 -17.34 13.86 2.89
C ARG A 15 -17.22 13.31 4.32
N ASP A 16 -16.97 12.01 4.45
CA ASP A 16 -16.95 11.37 5.76
C ASP A 16 -15.72 11.83 6.57
N TYR A 17 -14.57 12.05 5.93
CA TYR A 17 -13.38 12.64 6.56
C TYR A 17 -13.60 14.07 7.04
N LEU A 18 -14.15 14.92 6.18
CA LEU A 18 -14.45 16.31 6.53
C LEU A 18 -15.51 16.43 7.63
N SER A 19 -16.35 15.40 7.82
CA SER A 19 -17.35 15.38 8.89
C SER A 19 -16.79 15.09 10.29
N CYS A 20 -15.59 14.50 10.39
CA CYS A 20 -14.99 14.10 11.68
C CYS A 20 -13.70 14.84 12.03
N VAL A 21 -13.05 15.50 11.07
CA VAL A 21 -11.82 16.27 11.35
C VAL A 21 -12.11 17.42 12.32
N GLN A 22 -11.42 17.43 13.46
CA GLN A 22 -11.67 18.41 14.53
C GLN A 22 -10.99 19.76 14.27
N GLU A 23 -9.82 19.74 13.61
CA GLU A 23 -9.01 20.93 13.32
C GLU A 23 -9.04 21.29 11.83
N LEU A 24 -10.16 21.88 11.37
CA LEU A 24 -10.31 22.35 9.99
C LEU A 24 -9.21 23.35 9.56
N ASP A 25 -8.65 24.10 10.52
CA ASP A 25 -7.58 25.09 10.27
C ASP A 25 -6.25 24.45 9.83
N SER A 26 -6.10 23.13 10.00
CA SER A 26 -4.94 22.36 9.54
C SER A 26 -5.05 21.90 8.08
N LEU A 27 -6.23 22.06 7.45
CA LEU A 27 -6.47 21.64 6.07
C LEU A 27 -6.11 22.72 5.06
N ASP A 28 -5.66 22.30 3.88
CA ASP A 28 -5.48 23.19 2.74
C ASP A 28 -6.80 23.91 2.41
N ILE A 29 -6.75 25.22 2.16
CA ILE A 29 -7.93 26.01 1.83
C ILE A 29 -8.70 25.47 0.62
N ASP A 30 -7.98 24.94 -0.37
CA ASP A 30 -8.54 24.31 -1.56
C ASP A 30 -9.41 23.09 -1.22
N VAL A 31 -9.06 22.33 -0.18
CA VAL A 31 -9.83 21.15 0.27
C VAL A 31 -11.14 21.61 0.92
N LEU A 32 -11.08 22.67 1.73
CA LEU A 32 -12.27 23.23 2.38
C LEU A 32 -13.25 23.82 1.36
N GLU A 33 -12.74 24.50 0.33
CA GLU A 33 -13.59 25.09 -0.72
C GLU A 33 -14.19 24.06 -1.67
N SER A 34 -13.44 23.00 -2.00
CA SER A 34 -13.87 21.98 -2.97
C SER A 34 -14.58 20.77 -2.34
N GLU A 35 -14.53 20.63 -1.01
CA GLU A 35 -14.95 19.45 -0.27
C GLU A 35 -14.34 18.14 -0.82
N TRP A 36 -13.12 18.23 -1.34
CA TRP A 36 -12.42 17.15 -2.04
C TRP A 36 -10.99 16.98 -1.51
N LEU A 37 -10.68 15.79 -0.98
CA LEU A 37 -9.35 15.47 -0.47
C LEU A 37 -8.32 15.20 -1.57
N GLY A 38 -8.80 14.80 -2.74
CA GLY A 38 -7.95 14.42 -3.86
C GLY A 38 -7.26 15.60 -4.55
N PHE A 39 -6.58 15.27 -5.62
CA PHE A 39 -5.93 16.22 -6.53
C PHE A 39 -6.58 16.11 -7.92
N PRO A 40 -6.26 17.01 -8.86
CA PRO A 40 -6.62 16.80 -10.25
C PRO A 40 -6.13 15.43 -10.73
N GLY A 41 -6.96 14.75 -11.54
CA GLY A 41 -6.63 13.46 -12.11
C GLY A 41 -5.39 13.49 -13.02
N ALA A 42 -4.63 12.41 -13.01
CA ALA A 42 -3.47 12.23 -13.87
C ALA A 42 -3.91 12.09 -15.33
N THR A 43 -3.24 12.83 -16.21
CA THR A 43 -3.43 12.72 -17.65
C THR A 43 -2.80 11.44 -18.19
N GLU A 44 -3.28 10.96 -19.33
CA GLU A 44 -2.66 9.81 -20.02
C GLU A 44 -1.18 10.05 -20.36
N VAL A 45 -0.77 11.30 -20.57
CA VAL A 45 0.63 11.66 -20.81
C VAL A 45 1.48 11.44 -19.55
N GLN A 46 1.00 11.87 -18.38
CA GLN A 46 1.69 11.66 -17.10
C GLN A 46 1.79 10.16 -16.77
N LEU A 47 0.70 9.42 -16.94
CA LEU A 47 0.65 7.98 -16.71
C LEU A 47 1.61 7.23 -17.65
N ALA A 48 1.58 7.53 -18.95
CA ALA A 48 2.46 6.90 -19.93
C ALA A 48 3.95 7.24 -19.68
N ALA A 49 4.25 8.48 -19.29
CA ALA A 49 5.61 8.88 -18.94
C ALA A 49 6.14 8.12 -17.70
N ALA A 50 5.29 7.93 -16.69
CA ALA A 50 5.65 7.17 -15.50
C ALA A 50 5.80 5.67 -15.78
N GLU A 51 4.91 5.06 -16.55
CA GLU A 51 5.05 3.67 -17.01
C GLU A 51 6.35 3.46 -17.79
N ALA A 52 6.72 4.41 -18.66
CA ALA A 52 7.99 4.37 -19.38
C ALA A 52 9.20 4.51 -18.45
N ARG A 53 9.16 5.44 -17.49
CA ARG A 53 10.22 5.65 -16.48
C ARG A 53 10.42 4.42 -15.59
N LEU A 54 9.32 3.81 -15.14
CA LEU A 54 9.33 2.64 -14.26
C LEU A 54 9.52 1.32 -15.02
N ALA A 55 9.47 1.35 -16.36
CA ALA A 55 9.54 0.19 -17.24
C ALA A 55 8.48 -0.90 -16.95
N VAL A 56 7.27 -0.49 -16.55
CA VAL A 56 6.15 -1.37 -16.21
C VAL A 56 4.83 -0.79 -16.68
N LYS A 57 3.81 -1.65 -16.78
CA LYS A 57 2.41 -1.21 -16.88
C LYS A 57 1.80 -1.17 -15.48
N LEU A 58 1.13 -0.07 -15.15
CA LEU A 58 0.51 0.09 -13.84
C LEU A 58 -0.68 -0.89 -13.72
N PRO A 59 -0.93 -1.44 -12.51
CA PRO A 59 -2.10 -2.27 -12.28
C PRO A 59 -3.39 -1.47 -12.57
N PRO A 60 -4.41 -2.07 -13.23
CA PRO A 60 -5.55 -1.33 -13.77
C PRO A 60 -6.25 -0.46 -12.72
N SER A 61 -6.53 -0.98 -11.53
CA SER A 61 -7.26 -0.25 -10.50
C SER A 61 -6.50 0.96 -9.96
N TYR A 62 -5.18 0.87 -9.82
CA TYR A 62 -4.33 2.00 -9.43
C TYR A 62 -4.27 3.05 -10.53
N ARG A 63 -4.17 2.63 -11.80
CA ARG A 63 -4.20 3.55 -12.93
C ARG A 63 -5.52 4.30 -13.04
N GLU A 64 -6.66 3.62 -12.87
CA GLU A 64 -7.99 4.25 -12.89
C GLU A 64 -8.21 5.19 -11.70
N PHE A 65 -7.71 4.83 -10.51
CA PHE A 65 -7.67 5.75 -9.37
C PHE A 65 -6.90 7.04 -9.70
N LEU A 66 -5.70 6.91 -10.28
CA LEU A 66 -4.87 8.07 -10.62
C LEU A 66 -5.53 9.01 -11.62
N LYS A 67 -6.34 8.49 -12.56
CA LYS A 67 -7.13 9.31 -13.49
C LYS A 67 -8.21 10.14 -12.79
N VAL A 68 -8.70 9.70 -11.63
CA VAL A 68 -9.64 10.45 -10.81
C VAL A 68 -8.91 11.41 -9.86
N SER A 69 -7.78 10.97 -9.30
CA SER A 69 -6.98 11.76 -8.36
C SER A 69 -5.51 11.39 -8.46
N ASN A 70 -4.65 12.31 -8.93
CA ASN A 70 -3.21 12.08 -9.01
C ASN A 70 -2.55 12.25 -7.64
N GLY A 71 -2.67 11.22 -6.80
CA GLY A 71 -2.37 11.28 -5.38
C GLY A 71 -3.62 11.48 -4.54
N TRP A 72 -3.49 11.40 -3.22
CA TRP A 72 -4.63 11.52 -2.29
C TRP A 72 -4.16 11.93 -0.91
N ARG A 73 -4.86 12.87 -0.28
CA ARG A 73 -4.59 13.29 1.10
C ARG A 73 -5.30 12.37 2.07
N GLN A 74 -4.58 11.98 3.12
CA GLN A 74 -5.07 11.32 4.32
C GLN A 74 -6.05 10.14 4.07
N THR A 75 -5.55 8.92 4.19
CA THR A 75 -6.41 7.71 4.15
C THR A 75 -6.80 7.30 5.57
N THR A 76 -5.82 6.91 6.37
CA THR A 76 -5.94 6.54 7.78
C THR A 76 -4.97 7.39 8.62
N PRO A 77 -5.02 7.34 9.98
CA PRO A 77 -4.02 8.02 10.82
C PRO A 77 -2.55 7.65 10.53
N PHE A 78 -2.32 6.57 9.76
CA PHE A 78 -0.99 6.03 9.51
C PHE A 78 -0.41 6.42 8.14
N ILE A 79 -1.27 6.78 7.17
CA ILE A 79 -0.87 7.14 5.81
C ILE A 79 -1.43 8.50 5.42
N TYR A 80 -0.53 9.48 5.41
CA TYR A 80 -0.85 10.89 5.24
C TYR A 80 -1.03 11.30 3.77
N ARG A 81 -0.36 10.62 2.84
CA ARG A 81 -0.41 10.97 1.42
C ARG A 81 -0.13 9.78 0.51
N ILE A 82 -1.04 9.51 -0.41
CA ILE A 82 -0.75 8.75 -1.63
C ILE A 82 -0.09 9.71 -2.62
N LEU A 83 1.05 9.29 -3.17
CA LEU A 83 1.91 10.09 -4.03
C LEU A 83 1.26 10.34 -5.40
N ALA A 84 1.58 11.48 -6.00
CA ALA A 84 1.33 11.70 -7.42
C ALA A 84 2.21 10.74 -8.24
N ILE A 85 1.76 10.35 -9.43
CA ILE A 85 2.41 9.31 -10.24
C ILE A 85 3.85 9.67 -10.65
N GLU A 86 4.16 10.96 -10.78
CA GLU A 86 5.50 11.48 -11.04
C GLU A 86 6.46 11.23 -9.88
N GLU A 87 5.94 11.21 -8.66
CA GLU A 87 6.68 11.01 -7.43
C GLU A 87 6.82 9.53 -7.07
N VAL A 88 6.14 8.60 -7.73
CA VAL A 88 6.20 7.17 -7.39
C VAL A 88 7.53 6.55 -7.85
N GLU A 89 8.12 5.69 -7.01
CA GLU A 89 9.41 5.03 -7.27
C GLU A 89 9.51 3.65 -6.60
N TRP A 90 10.44 2.82 -7.07
CA TRP A 90 10.73 1.51 -6.47
C TRP A 90 11.16 1.63 -5.00
N PHE A 91 10.55 0.80 -4.14
CA PHE A 91 10.82 0.77 -2.71
C PHE A 91 12.30 0.49 -2.40
N SER A 92 12.94 -0.37 -3.20
CA SER A 92 14.37 -0.68 -3.09
C SER A 92 15.31 0.50 -3.34
N LEU A 93 14.87 1.51 -4.11
CA LEU A 93 15.66 2.72 -4.37
C LEU A 93 15.50 3.75 -3.24
N ARG A 94 14.33 3.83 -2.61
CA ARG A 94 14.04 4.84 -1.56
C ARG A 94 14.26 4.36 -0.13
N HIS A 95 14.08 3.08 0.12
CA HIS A 95 13.94 2.53 1.47
C HIS A 95 14.83 1.29 1.69
N ARG A 96 16.04 1.29 1.11
CA ARG A 96 16.98 0.16 1.21
C ARG A 96 17.32 -0.23 2.65
N GLU A 97 17.53 0.75 3.52
CA GLU A 97 17.78 0.52 4.96
C GLU A 97 16.61 -0.19 5.64
N TRP A 98 15.37 0.13 5.22
CA TRP A 98 14.17 -0.52 5.74
C TRP A 98 14.14 -2.01 5.36
N ILE A 99 14.42 -2.33 4.09
CA ILE A 99 14.53 -3.72 3.61
C ILE A 99 15.59 -4.49 4.41
N MET A 100 16.76 -3.88 4.63
CA MET A 100 17.85 -4.54 5.37
C MET A 100 17.48 -4.80 6.84
N SER A 101 16.93 -3.80 7.53
CA SER A 101 16.47 -3.92 8.91
C SER A 101 15.37 -5.00 9.03
N PHE A 102 14.39 -4.98 8.15
CA PHE A 102 13.29 -5.95 8.16
C PHE A 102 13.79 -7.37 7.86
N SER A 103 14.68 -7.54 6.87
CA SER A 103 15.30 -8.84 6.55
C SER A 103 16.07 -9.40 7.74
N GLN A 104 16.84 -8.56 8.43
CA GLN A 104 17.60 -8.97 9.62
C GLN A 104 16.68 -9.40 10.77
N LYS A 105 15.57 -8.68 11.01
CA LYS A 105 14.56 -9.05 12.01
C LYS A 105 13.97 -10.44 11.71
N ILE A 106 13.59 -10.69 10.46
CA ILE A 106 13.01 -11.98 10.04
C ILE A 106 14.03 -13.12 10.20
N SER A 107 15.27 -12.93 9.74
CA SER A 107 16.33 -13.93 9.92
C SER A 107 16.63 -14.20 11.40
N ALA A 108 16.67 -13.16 12.24
CA ALA A 108 16.88 -13.33 13.69
C ALA A 108 15.72 -14.09 14.36
N GLY A 109 14.47 -13.81 13.97
CA GLY A 109 13.29 -14.54 14.45
C GLY A 109 13.27 -16.01 14.03
N GLN A 110 13.70 -16.31 12.79
CA GLN A 110 13.87 -17.68 12.29
C GLN A 110 15.03 -18.44 12.99
N LEU A 111 16.12 -17.75 13.31
CA LEU A 111 17.22 -18.34 14.09
C LEU A 111 16.81 -18.64 15.54
N ALA A 112 16.00 -17.76 16.15
CA ALA A 112 15.47 -17.98 17.51
C ALA A 112 14.49 -19.16 17.58
N SER A 113 13.69 -19.41 16.53
CA SER A 113 12.74 -20.53 16.48
C SER A 113 13.40 -21.89 16.17
N THR A 114 14.51 -21.89 15.40
CA THR A 114 15.28 -23.11 15.07
C THR A 114 16.23 -23.56 16.19
N ALA A 115 16.53 -22.71 17.17
CA ALA A 115 17.29 -23.10 18.38
C ALA A 115 16.60 -24.21 19.20
N ASN A 116 15.30 -24.44 18.99
CA ASN A 116 14.53 -25.52 19.62
C ASN A 116 14.42 -26.80 18.77
N ASN A 117 15.04 -26.87 17.58
CA ASN A 117 15.03 -28.06 16.72
C ASN A 117 16.34 -28.18 15.91
N PRO A 118 17.32 -29.00 16.35
CA PRO A 118 18.61 -29.10 15.68
C PRO A 118 18.50 -30.06 14.48
N SER A 119 18.17 -29.54 13.31
CA SER A 119 18.40 -30.28 12.06
C SER A 119 19.05 -29.39 10.98
N ASN A 120 20.33 -29.69 10.75
CA ASN A 120 21.21 -29.37 9.62
C ASN A 120 20.95 -28.07 8.82
N GLY A 121 21.54 -26.98 9.31
CA GLY A 121 22.71 -26.36 8.65
C GLY A 121 22.72 -26.27 7.13
N THR A 122 21.73 -25.62 6.52
CA THR A 122 21.90 -24.93 5.24
C THR A 122 21.00 -23.69 5.27
N SER A 123 21.58 -22.49 5.23
CA SER A 123 20.86 -21.22 5.12
C SER A 123 20.22 -21.08 3.73
N THR A 124 19.27 -21.95 3.41
CA THR A 124 18.42 -21.81 2.23
C THR A 124 17.43 -20.69 2.50
N ASN A 125 17.37 -19.69 1.62
CA ASN A 125 16.26 -18.74 1.51
C ASN A 125 14.93 -19.52 1.42
N TYR A 126 14.33 -19.84 2.56
CA TYR A 126 13.02 -20.47 2.62
C TYR A 126 12.00 -19.38 2.31
N SER A 127 11.64 -19.25 1.02
CA SER A 127 10.45 -18.51 0.63
C SER A 127 9.22 -19.22 1.20
N ILE A 128 8.29 -18.44 1.74
CA ILE A 128 7.02 -18.94 2.26
C ILE A 128 6.25 -19.65 1.13
N PRO A 129 5.70 -20.88 1.32
CA PRO A 129 4.96 -21.59 0.28
C PRO A 129 3.70 -20.86 -0.17
N ASP A 130 3.26 -21.09 -1.42
CA ASP A 130 2.05 -20.47 -1.99
C ASP A 130 0.80 -20.72 -1.13
N SER A 131 0.66 -21.92 -0.56
CA SER A 131 -0.46 -22.31 0.30
C SER A 131 -0.57 -21.52 1.60
N GLU A 132 0.54 -20.95 2.07
CA GLU A 132 0.57 -20.06 3.24
C GLU A 132 0.55 -18.59 2.84
N TYR A 133 1.12 -18.26 1.67
CA TYR A 133 1.25 -16.89 1.21
C TYR A 133 -0.07 -16.33 0.65
N PHE A 134 -0.78 -17.05 -0.21
CA PHE A 134 -1.95 -16.53 -0.94
C PHE A 134 -3.27 -16.54 -0.15
N ILE A 135 -3.20 -16.37 1.17
CA ILE A 135 -4.34 -16.20 2.06
C ILE A 135 -4.56 -14.69 2.27
N TYR A 136 -5.74 -14.19 1.93
CA TYR A 136 -6.12 -12.78 2.05
C TYR A 136 -7.33 -12.60 2.97
N GLY A 137 -7.59 -11.35 3.39
CA GLY A 137 -8.72 -11.03 4.27
C GLY A 137 -8.47 -11.43 5.72
N ASN A 138 -9.53 -11.79 6.46
CA ASN A 138 -9.47 -11.98 7.91
C ASN A 138 -8.64 -13.18 8.37
N GLU A 139 -8.42 -14.16 7.48
CA GLU A 139 -7.61 -15.36 7.78
C GLU A 139 -6.12 -15.15 7.45
N GLN A 140 -5.76 -14.01 6.87
CA GLN A 140 -4.39 -13.70 6.53
C GLN A 140 -3.54 -13.55 7.80
N ASP A 141 -2.39 -14.21 7.81
CA ASP A 141 -1.31 -13.95 8.75
C ASP A 141 -0.33 -12.93 8.12
N CYS A 142 -0.26 -11.72 8.68
CA CYS A 142 0.59 -10.64 8.16
C CYS A 142 2.10 -10.95 8.28
N SER A 143 2.49 -11.89 9.15
CA SER A 143 3.88 -12.36 9.26
C SER A 143 4.29 -13.25 8.08
N LYS A 144 3.32 -13.76 7.30
CA LYS A 144 3.57 -14.62 6.14
C LYS A 144 3.93 -13.83 4.89
N ILE A 145 4.95 -12.99 5.03
CA ILE A 145 5.48 -12.11 3.99
C ILE A 145 6.73 -12.70 3.32
N ARG A 146 6.81 -12.63 1.99
CA ARG A 146 8.02 -12.96 1.22
C ARG A 146 8.89 -11.73 1.13
N VAL A 147 9.87 -11.63 2.04
CA VAL A 147 10.74 -10.46 2.22
C VAL A 147 11.45 -10.08 0.91
N GLU A 148 11.83 -11.07 0.11
CA GLU A 148 12.48 -10.88 -1.19
C GLU A 148 11.63 -10.05 -2.17
N TYR A 149 10.31 -10.02 -2.01
CA TYR A 149 9.40 -9.25 -2.87
C TYR A 149 9.46 -7.75 -2.61
N LEU A 150 9.92 -7.30 -1.43
CA LEU A 150 10.10 -5.86 -1.14
C LEU A 150 11.00 -5.16 -2.18
N ASN A 151 11.94 -5.89 -2.78
CA ASN A 151 12.82 -5.33 -3.81
C ASN A 151 12.10 -4.97 -5.12
N ALA A 152 10.92 -5.57 -5.35
CA ALA A 152 10.09 -5.42 -6.53
C ALA A 152 8.77 -4.69 -6.22
N CYS A 153 8.66 -4.10 -5.03
CA CYS A 153 7.54 -3.28 -4.63
C CYS A 153 7.69 -1.83 -5.10
N LEU A 154 6.61 -1.27 -5.63
CA LEU A 154 6.50 0.14 -5.97
C LEU A 154 5.95 0.90 -4.76
N SER A 155 6.63 1.97 -4.33
CA SER A 155 6.19 2.82 -3.23
C SER A 155 5.21 3.88 -3.74
N ILE A 156 3.97 3.80 -3.28
CA ILE A 156 2.87 4.66 -3.78
C ILE A 156 2.34 5.67 -2.75
N SER A 157 2.85 5.64 -1.53
CA SER A 157 2.55 6.64 -0.51
C SER A 157 3.84 7.24 0.06
N GLU A 158 3.72 8.38 0.71
CA GLU A 158 4.76 8.81 1.63
C GLU A 158 4.92 7.77 2.74
N LYS A 159 6.14 7.70 3.28
CA LYS A 159 6.38 7.00 4.53
C LYS A 159 5.68 7.84 5.62
N GLY A 160 4.61 7.30 6.22
CA GLY A 160 4.05 7.84 7.45
C GLY A 160 5.02 7.66 8.62
N GLU A 161 4.56 7.74 9.87
CA GLU A 161 5.49 7.58 11.01
C GLU A 161 6.25 6.25 10.95
N SER A 162 5.57 5.16 10.61
CA SER A 162 6.25 3.88 10.34
C SER A 162 5.46 2.94 9.42
N SER A 163 4.62 3.47 8.53
CA SER A 163 3.90 2.67 7.53
C SER A 163 3.96 3.26 6.13
N ILE A 164 3.68 2.44 5.13
CA ILE A 164 3.72 2.79 3.71
C ILE A 164 2.82 1.85 2.89
N TYR A 165 2.18 2.38 1.84
CA TYR A 165 1.52 1.56 0.82
C TYR A 165 2.49 1.15 -0.28
N LEU A 166 2.48 -0.14 -0.62
CA LEU A 166 3.31 -0.72 -1.67
C LEU A 166 2.45 -1.49 -2.68
N LEU A 167 2.89 -1.53 -3.95
CA LEU A 167 2.35 -2.43 -4.97
C LEU A 167 3.41 -3.43 -5.41
N ASN A 168 3.14 -4.72 -5.23
CA ASN A 168 4.08 -5.81 -5.47
C ASN A 168 3.99 -6.32 -6.92
N SER A 169 4.98 -5.97 -7.74
CA SER A 169 5.03 -6.39 -9.15
C SER A 169 5.31 -7.88 -9.39
N ARG A 170 5.62 -8.66 -8.34
CA ARG A 170 5.86 -10.12 -8.45
C ARG A 170 4.61 -10.96 -8.35
N VAL A 171 3.53 -10.40 -7.80
CA VAL A 171 2.26 -11.09 -7.61
C VAL A 171 1.22 -10.37 -8.44
N ILE A 172 0.89 -10.97 -9.59
CA ILE A 172 -0.06 -10.43 -10.57
C ILE A 172 -1.18 -11.44 -10.73
N ASN A 173 -2.42 -11.02 -10.52
CA ASN A 173 -3.59 -11.89 -10.68
C ASN A 173 -4.10 -11.91 -12.13
N GLU A 174 -5.15 -12.70 -12.39
CA GLU A 174 -5.75 -12.84 -13.73
C GLU A 174 -6.27 -11.52 -14.31
N ALA A 175 -6.66 -10.56 -13.45
CA ALA A 175 -7.11 -9.23 -13.84
C ALA A 175 -5.96 -8.23 -14.10
N GLN A 176 -4.70 -8.70 -14.11
CA GLN A 176 -3.50 -7.86 -14.20
C GLN A 176 -3.32 -6.90 -13.02
N GLU A 177 -4.05 -7.10 -11.93
CA GLU A 177 -3.83 -6.36 -10.69
C GLU A 177 -2.61 -6.88 -9.98
N TRP A 178 -1.87 -5.95 -9.38
CA TRP A 178 -0.76 -6.26 -8.50
C TRP A 178 -1.28 -6.38 -7.07
N GLU A 179 -0.69 -7.29 -6.32
CA GLU A 179 -0.93 -7.36 -4.88
C GLU A 179 -0.53 -6.03 -4.23
N ALA A 180 -1.38 -5.48 -3.35
CA ALA A 180 -1.16 -4.23 -2.65
C ALA A 180 -0.91 -4.50 -1.16
N TRP A 181 0.03 -3.78 -0.55
CA TRP A 181 0.44 -4.00 0.83
C TRP A 181 0.28 -2.72 1.64
N PHE A 182 -0.32 -2.83 2.82
CA PHE A 182 -0.04 -1.93 3.92
C PHE A 182 1.13 -2.52 4.72
N PHE A 183 2.28 -1.89 4.64
CA PHE A 183 3.52 -2.35 5.27
C PHE A 183 3.94 -1.38 6.36
N GLY A 184 4.32 -1.87 7.54
CA GLY A 184 4.77 -1.00 8.62
C GLY A 184 5.74 -1.67 9.59
N ASP A 185 6.57 -0.86 10.24
CA ASP A 185 7.64 -1.32 11.14
C ASP A 185 7.12 -2.02 12.40
N TRP A 186 5.91 -1.68 12.83
CA TRP A 186 5.24 -2.30 13.97
C TRP A 186 4.51 -3.59 13.62
N LEU A 187 4.34 -3.88 12.33
CA LEU A 187 3.75 -5.14 11.89
C LEU A 187 4.82 -6.23 11.84
N PRO A 188 4.47 -7.49 12.18
CA PRO A 188 5.31 -8.65 11.89
C PRO A 188 5.63 -8.80 10.39
N GLY A 189 4.84 -8.16 9.51
CA GLY A 189 5.06 -8.10 8.08
C GLY A 189 4.14 -7.08 7.39
N ALA A 190 3.21 -7.54 6.57
CA ALA A 190 2.32 -6.67 5.80
C ALA A 190 0.90 -7.22 5.78
N ASP A 191 -0.08 -6.32 5.84
CA ASP A 191 -1.45 -6.66 5.45
C ASP A 191 -1.53 -6.54 3.93
N ARG A 192 -1.81 -7.67 3.27
CA ARG A 192 -1.78 -7.80 1.82
C ARG A 192 -3.19 -7.92 1.26
N TYR A 193 -3.36 -7.40 0.05
CA TYR A 193 -4.63 -7.34 -0.66
C TYR A 193 -4.40 -7.76 -2.11
N PRO A 194 -5.38 -8.44 -2.74
CA PRO A 194 -5.23 -8.94 -4.11
C PRO A 194 -5.18 -7.83 -5.18
N SER A 195 -5.49 -6.58 -4.82
CA SER A 195 -5.43 -5.41 -5.70
C SER A 195 -5.35 -4.11 -4.90
N PHE A 196 -4.94 -3.02 -5.56
CA PHE A 196 -5.00 -1.67 -4.98
C PHE A 196 -6.44 -1.28 -4.62
N GLN A 197 -7.43 -1.61 -5.46
CA GLN A 197 -8.84 -1.36 -5.15
C GLN A 197 -9.25 -2.00 -3.83
N THR A 198 -8.95 -3.29 -3.64
CA THR A 198 -9.35 -4.02 -2.41
C THR A 198 -8.67 -3.45 -1.17
N MET A 199 -7.42 -3.00 -1.28
CA MET A 199 -6.74 -2.27 -0.21
C MET A 199 -7.47 -0.97 0.11
N MET A 200 -7.77 -0.13 -0.89
CA MET A 200 -8.47 1.14 -0.67
C MET A 200 -9.86 0.95 -0.05
N GLU A 201 -10.61 -0.07 -0.47
CA GLU A 201 -11.91 -0.43 0.14
C GLU A 201 -11.75 -0.85 1.60
N ALA A 202 -10.69 -1.58 1.95
CA ALA A 202 -10.40 -1.98 3.33
C ALA A 202 -9.97 -0.79 4.19
N GLU A 203 -9.10 0.07 3.66
CA GLU A 203 -8.60 1.25 4.35
C GLU A 203 -9.71 2.28 4.60
N TYR A 204 -10.67 2.40 3.69
CA TYR A 204 -11.85 3.22 3.95
C TYR A 204 -12.73 2.65 5.08
N ARG A 205 -12.90 1.32 5.15
CA ARG A 205 -13.59 0.70 6.29
C ARG A 205 -12.83 0.94 7.60
N ASN A 206 -11.51 0.76 7.60
CA ASN A 206 -10.65 1.05 8.75
C ASN A 206 -10.78 2.51 9.19
N PHE A 207 -10.77 3.45 8.24
CA PHE A 207 -11.03 4.86 8.52
C PHE A 207 -12.39 5.07 9.19
N LEU A 208 -13.46 4.46 8.67
CA LEU A 208 -14.80 4.60 9.25
C LEU A 208 -14.92 4.02 10.67
N GLU A 209 -14.14 3.00 10.99
CA GLU A 209 -14.05 2.43 12.35
C GLU A 209 -13.24 3.31 13.30
N LEU A 210 -12.19 3.98 12.80
CA LEU A 210 -11.31 4.84 13.57
C LEU A 210 -11.76 6.30 13.66
N ARG A 211 -12.79 6.72 12.92
CA ARG A 211 -13.19 8.14 12.84
C ARG A 211 -13.69 8.74 14.16
N GLU A 212 -14.04 7.93 15.16
CA GLU A 212 -14.39 8.42 16.50
C GLU A 212 -13.17 8.83 17.33
N VAL A 213 -11.97 8.45 16.90
CA VAL A 213 -10.69 8.79 17.55
C VAL A 213 -9.81 9.72 16.71
N LEU A 214 -10.31 10.19 15.56
CA LEU A 214 -9.71 11.21 14.69
C LEU A 214 -10.14 12.63 15.10
#